data_AF-A0AAV0XV96-F1
#
_entry.id   AF-A0AAV0XV96-F1
#
_cell.length_a   1.000
_cell.length_b   1.000
_cell.length_c   1.000
_cell.angle_alpha   90.00
_cell.angle_beta   90.00
_cell.angle_gamma   90.00
#
_symmetry.space_group_name_H-M   'P 1'
#
loop_
_entity.id
_entity.type
_entity.pdbx_description
1 polymer ?
#
loop_
_entity_poly.entity_id
_entity_poly.type
_entity_poly.pdbx_seq_one_letter_code
_entity_poly.pdbx_strand_id
1 'polypeptide(L)'
;MIICISLHIYSVLFGRRIVDIKFIFDQILASNNKNHIKGFDCSFINSELIKETRKGFHCSWFFKCKMCNIETIIQSDIDDKNKIPINKAVANASIAVGIGYSQVNEFSASIRSHNFFL
;
A
#
# COMPACT_ATOMS: atom_id res chain seq x y z
N MET A 1 24.19 -0.67 24.29
CA MET A 1 23.06 -1.45 24.80
C MET A 1 21.79 -0.91 24.15
N ILE A 2 21.51 -1.37 22.94
CA ILE A 2 20.37 -0.92 22.13
C ILE A 2 19.15 -1.66 22.66
N ILE A 3 18.18 -0.90 23.15
CA ILE A 3 17.02 -1.43 23.86
C ILE A 3 16.17 -2.21 22.85
N CYS A 4 16.11 -3.52 23.07
CA CYS A 4 15.21 -4.46 22.43
C CYS A 4 13.78 -4.14 22.90
N ILE A 5 13.10 -3.23 22.21
CA ILE A 5 11.67 -3.01 22.46
C ILE A 5 10.91 -4.15 21.82
N SER A 6 10.38 -5.00 22.70
CA SER A 6 9.38 -6.04 22.50
C SER A 6 8.55 -5.88 21.22
N LEU A 7 8.69 -6.86 20.32
CA LEU A 7 7.79 -7.11 19.20
C LEU A 7 6.37 -7.35 19.73
N HIS A 8 5.58 -6.29 19.85
CA HIS A 8 4.13 -6.38 19.70
C HIS A 8 3.77 -5.80 18.33
N ILE A 9 3.20 -6.68 17.52
CA ILE A 9 2.79 -6.46 16.13
C ILE A 9 1.76 -5.34 16.07
N TYR A 10 2.23 -4.10 15.91
CA TYR A 10 1.50 -3.05 15.24
C TYR A 10 2.35 -2.69 14.03
N SER A 11 1.88 -3.08 12.84
CA SER A 11 2.53 -2.64 11.59
C SER A 11 2.24 -1.16 11.42
N VAL A 12 3.03 -0.32 12.09
CA VAL A 12 2.81 1.11 12.01
C VAL A 12 3.10 1.52 10.56
N LEU A 13 2.03 1.91 9.87
CA LEU A 13 2.09 2.44 8.52
C LEU A 13 2.88 3.75 8.54
N PHE A 14 4.17 3.66 8.28
CA PHE A 14 5.04 4.83 8.21
C PHE A 14 5.47 5.13 6.78
N GLY A 15 5.63 6.42 6.48
CA GLY A 15 6.17 6.91 5.22
C GLY A 15 5.13 7.03 4.11
N ARG A 16 5.55 7.66 3.00
CA ARG A 16 4.70 7.91 1.83
C ARG A 16 4.72 6.72 0.88
N ARG A 17 3.60 6.47 0.19
CA ARG A 17 3.46 5.45 -0.87
C ARG A 17 3.04 6.10 -2.17
N ILE A 18 3.50 5.53 -3.28
CA ILE A 18 3.03 5.89 -4.61
C ILE A 18 1.78 5.04 -4.88
N VAL A 19 0.67 5.69 -5.20
CA VAL A 19 -0.62 5.04 -5.38
C VAL A 19 -1.35 5.61 -6.60
N ASP A 20 -2.08 4.75 -7.31
CA ASP A 20 -3.11 5.17 -8.26
C ASP A 20 -4.38 5.52 -7.46
N ILE A 21 -4.57 6.82 -7.22
CA ILE A 21 -5.63 7.33 -6.36
C ILE A 21 -7.02 6.89 -6.86
N LYS A 22 -7.25 6.88 -8.18
CA LYS A 22 -8.54 6.46 -8.73
C LYS A 22 -8.77 4.98 -8.45
N PHE A 23 -7.77 4.15 -8.70
CA PHE A 23 -7.87 2.71 -8.46
C PHE A 23 -8.12 2.38 -6.97
N ILE A 24 -7.53 3.15 -6.06
CA ILE A 24 -7.79 3.00 -4.61
C ILE A 24 -9.24 3.30 -4.28
N PHE A 25 -9.76 4.45 -4.71
CA PHE A 25 -11.14 4.83 -4.39
C PHE A 25 -12.16 3.87 -5.01
N ASP A 26 -11.91 3.41 -6.25
CA ASP A 26 -12.77 2.41 -6.90
C ASP A 26 -12.83 1.10 -6.09
N GLN A 27 -11.69 0.63 -5.56
CA GLN A 27 -11.64 -0.56 -4.69
C GLN A 27 -12.38 -0.34 -3.36
N ILE A 28 -12.22 0.83 -2.73
CA ILE A 28 -12.93 1.18 -1.49
C ILE A 28 -14.45 1.16 -1.73
N LEU A 29 -14.92 1.82 -2.78
CA LEU A 29 -16.34 1.85 -3.13
C LEU A 29 -16.89 0.46 -3.48
N ALA A 30 -16.10 -0.35 -4.20
CA ALA A 30 -16.47 -1.73 -4.51
C ALA A 30 -16.55 -2.60 -3.25
N SER A 31 -15.67 -2.37 -2.26
CA SER A 31 -15.63 -3.13 -1.01
C SER A 31 -16.92 -2.96 -0.18
N ASN A 32 -17.50 -1.75 -0.15
CA ASN A 32 -18.74 -1.46 0.58
C ASN A 32 -19.94 -2.31 0.13
N ASN A 33 -20.00 -2.69 -1.14
CA ASN A 33 -21.24 -3.20 -1.75
C ASN A 33 -21.19 -4.67 -2.17
N LYS A 34 -20.01 -5.25 -2.40
CA LYS A 34 -19.89 -6.56 -3.09
C LYS A 34 -19.42 -7.71 -2.21
N ASN A 35 -18.60 -7.45 -1.20
CA ASN A 35 -17.84 -8.51 -0.54
C ASN A 35 -18.38 -8.91 0.85
N HIS A 36 -19.49 -8.32 1.27
CA HIS A 36 -20.00 -8.51 2.62
C HIS A 36 -21.28 -9.34 2.68
N ILE A 37 -21.48 -10.05 3.81
CA ILE A 37 -22.67 -10.88 4.05
C ILE A 37 -23.91 -9.98 4.09
N LYS A 38 -24.86 -10.24 3.18
CA LYS A 38 -26.17 -9.57 3.15
C LYS A 38 -26.86 -9.74 4.51
N GLY A 39 -27.01 -8.64 5.25
CA GLY A 39 -27.63 -8.63 6.59
C GLY A 39 -26.90 -7.75 7.59
N PHE A 40 -25.59 -7.57 7.43
CA PHE A 40 -24.83 -6.54 8.13
C PHE A 40 -24.63 -5.38 7.16
N ASP A 41 -25.12 -4.19 7.50
CA ASP A 41 -24.91 -2.95 6.74
C ASP A 41 -23.47 -2.45 6.95
N CYS A 42 -22.49 -3.26 6.56
CA CYS A 42 -21.10 -2.99 6.82
C CYS A 42 -20.47 -2.17 5.68
N SER A 43 -19.91 -1.03 6.08
CA SER A 43 -19.10 -0.14 5.25
C SER A 43 -17.61 -0.33 5.53
N PHE A 44 -16.75 0.17 4.64
CA PHE A 44 -15.31 0.24 4.80
C PHE A 44 -14.89 0.96 6.09
N ILE A 45 -15.71 1.88 6.59
CA ILE A 45 -15.50 2.56 7.87
C ILE A 45 -15.41 1.55 9.04
N ASN A 46 -16.12 0.43 8.94
CA ASN A 46 -16.10 -0.65 9.94
C ASN A 46 -14.91 -1.60 9.78
N SER A 47 -13.98 -1.31 8.86
CA SER A 47 -12.80 -2.13 8.61
C SER A 47 -11.58 -1.57 9.31
N GLU A 48 -10.78 -2.46 9.88
CA GLU A 48 -9.45 -2.15 10.39
C GLU A 48 -8.37 -2.67 9.47
N LEU A 49 -7.28 -1.91 9.36
CA LEU A 49 -6.10 -2.39 8.69
C LEU A 49 -5.37 -3.40 9.59
N ILE A 50 -5.13 -4.60 9.07
CA ILE A 50 -4.36 -5.65 9.74
C ILE A 50 -2.87 -5.48 9.43
N LYS A 51 -2.55 -5.35 8.13
CA LYS A 51 -1.17 -5.32 7.65
C LYS A 51 -1.02 -4.67 6.28
N GLU A 52 0.20 -4.26 5.99
CA GLU A 52 0.65 -3.85 4.68
C GLU A 52 1.76 -4.78 4.19
N THR A 53 1.65 -5.24 2.95
CA THR A 53 2.73 -5.95 2.24
C THR A 53 3.28 -5.04 1.16
N ARG A 54 4.61 -4.93 1.07
CA ARG A 54 5.30 -4.10 0.07
C ARG A 54 6.16 -4.97 -0.84
N LYS A 55 6.04 -4.77 -2.15
CA LYS A 55 6.89 -5.39 -3.19
C LYS A 55 7.43 -4.29 -4.07
N GLY A 56 8.58 -3.72 -3.69
CA GLY A 56 9.09 -2.49 -4.31
C GLY A 56 8.17 -1.30 -4.02
N PHE A 57 7.70 -0.65 -5.08
CA PHE A 57 6.73 0.45 -5.03
C PHE A 57 5.27 -0.02 -4.97
N HIS A 58 4.99 -1.28 -5.32
CA HIS A 58 3.64 -1.84 -5.18
C HIS A 58 3.34 -2.21 -3.72
N CYS A 59 2.18 -1.79 -3.22
CA CYS A 59 1.71 -2.05 -1.87
C CYS A 59 0.35 -2.75 -1.88
N SER A 60 0.12 -3.63 -0.91
CA SER A 60 -1.16 -4.28 -0.68
C SER A 60 -1.53 -4.13 0.79
N TRP A 61 -2.70 -3.56 1.06
CA TRP A 61 -3.24 -3.36 2.39
C TRP A 61 -4.35 -4.36 2.66
N PHE A 62 -4.23 -5.06 3.78
CA PHE A 62 -5.18 -6.08 4.21
C PHE A 62 -6.05 -5.48 5.28
N PHE A 63 -7.34 -5.34 4.96
CA PHE A 63 -8.36 -4.84 5.86
C PHE A 63 -9.23 -5.98 6.35
N LYS A 64 -9.70 -5.92 7.59
CA LYS A 64 -10.69 -6.83 8.14
C LYS A 64 -11.86 -6.06 8.69
N CYS A 65 -13.07 -6.43 8.28
CA CYS A 65 -14.29 -5.83 8.82
C CYS A 65 -14.51 -6.31 10.26
N LYS A 66 -14.71 -5.38 11.20
CA LYS A 66 -14.98 -5.71 12.61
C LYS A 66 -16.36 -6.32 12.83
N MET A 67 -17.29 -6.12 11.89
CA MET A 67 -18.68 -6.58 11.99
C MET A 67 -18.83 -8.00 11.45
N CYS A 68 -18.37 -8.25 10.22
CA CYS A 68 -18.57 -9.53 9.53
C CYS A 68 -17.28 -10.37 9.42
N ASN A 69 -16.15 -9.88 9.93
CA ASN A 69 -14.83 -10.56 9.92
C ASN A 69 -14.26 -10.90 8.54
N ILE A 70 -14.82 -10.36 7.45
CA ILE A 70 -14.32 -10.58 6.09
C ILE A 70 -13.08 -9.73 5.85
N GLU A 71 -12.10 -10.34 5.19
CA GLU A 71 -10.87 -9.67 4.78
C GLU A 71 -10.99 -9.14 3.35
N THR A 72 -10.59 -7.89 3.17
CA THR A 72 -10.52 -7.20 1.88
C THR A 72 -9.10 -6.73 1.63
N ILE A 73 -8.61 -6.92 0.41
CA ILE A 73 -7.29 -6.47 -0.01
C ILE A 73 -7.48 -5.25 -0.90
N ILE A 74 -6.77 -4.17 -0.59
CA ILE A 74 -6.67 -2.98 -1.43
C ILE A 74 -5.25 -2.88 -1.96
N GLN A 75 -5.09 -2.66 -3.25
CA GLN A 75 -3.78 -2.59 -3.92
C GLN A 75 -3.46 -1.16 -4.39
N SER A 76 -2.18 -0.78 -4.33
CA SER A 76 -1.69 0.56 -4.67
C SER A 76 -1.77 0.91 -6.14
N ASP A 77 -1.70 -0.08 -7.01
CA ASP A 77 -1.69 0.08 -8.46
C ASP A 77 -2.34 -1.14 -9.09
N ILE A 78 -2.92 -0.95 -10.26
CA ILE A 78 -3.60 -2.01 -10.99
C ILE A 78 -2.58 -2.92 -11.67
N ASP A 79 -2.76 -4.22 -11.53
CA ASP A 79 -1.97 -5.23 -12.24
C ASP A 79 -2.75 -5.67 -13.49
N ASP A 80 -2.92 -4.74 -14.45
CA ASP A 80 -3.60 -5.00 -15.73
C ASP A 80 -2.57 -5.22 -16.85
N LYS A 81 -2.92 -6.06 -17.82
CA LYS A 81 -2.08 -6.36 -19.00
C LYS A 81 -1.82 -5.12 -19.86
N ASN A 82 -2.73 -4.13 -19.79
CA ASN A 82 -2.65 -2.92 -20.61
C ASN A 82 -1.87 -1.78 -19.96
N LYS A 83 -1.44 -1.92 -18.69
CA LYS A 83 -0.69 -0.89 -17.97
C LYS A 83 0.69 -1.43 -17.57
N ILE A 84 1.71 -0.58 -17.63
CA ILE A 84 3.03 -0.94 -17.10
C ILE A 84 2.95 -0.91 -15.57
N PRO A 85 3.23 -2.02 -14.85
CA PRO A 85 3.23 -2.02 -13.40
C PRO A 85 4.23 -1.02 -12.82
N ILE A 86 3.89 -0.36 -11.72
CA ILE A 86 4.71 0.72 -11.12
C ILE A 86 6.20 0.39 -10.97
N ASN A 87 6.55 -0.84 -10.55
CA ASN A 87 7.96 -1.23 -10.39
C ASN A 87 8.73 -1.20 -11.71
N LYS A 88 8.10 -1.65 -12.79
CA LYS A 88 8.67 -1.58 -14.15
C LYS A 88 8.68 -0.14 -14.65
N ALA A 89 7.64 0.64 -14.36
CA ALA A 89 7.59 2.05 -14.75
C ALA A 89 8.76 2.84 -14.14
N VAL A 90 9.05 2.63 -12.85
CA VAL A 90 10.20 3.27 -12.17
C VAL A 90 11.53 2.81 -12.75
N ALA A 91 11.72 1.51 -13.01
CA ALA A 91 12.95 1.01 -13.63
C ALA A 91 13.16 1.54 -15.07
N ASN A 92 12.09 1.63 -15.85
CA ASN A 92 12.17 2.20 -17.20
C ASN A 92 12.47 3.70 -17.15
N ALA A 93 11.83 4.43 -16.23
CA ALA A 93 12.09 5.84 -16.01
C ALA A 93 13.54 6.10 -15.55
N SER A 94 14.09 5.25 -14.67
CA SER A 94 15.47 5.39 -14.22
C SER A 94 16.47 5.25 -15.37
N ILE A 95 16.25 4.26 -16.25
CA ILE A 95 17.07 4.06 -17.45
C ILE A 95 16.94 5.25 -18.40
N ALA A 96 15.72 5.74 -18.64
CA ALA A 96 15.46 6.87 -19.53
C ALA A 96 16.11 8.18 -19.06
N VAL A 97 16.17 8.39 -17.73
CA VAL A 97 16.81 9.57 -17.12
C VAL A 97 18.33 9.38 -16.95
N GLY A 98 18.85 8.18 -17.16
CA GLY A 98 20.27 7.87 -17.04
C GLY A 98 20.76 7.68 -15.59
N ILE A 99 19.86 7.35 -14.66
CA ILE A 99 20.20 7.04 -13.26
C ILE A 99 20.18 5.53 -12.99
N GLY A 100 21.04 5.08 -12.09
CA GLY A 100 21.15 3.68 -11.68
C GLY A 100 20.14 3.26 -10.61
N TYR A 101 19.97 1.94 -10.42
CA TYR A 101 19.11 1.37 -9.38
C TYR A 101 19.47 1.82 -7.95
N SER A 102 20.76 2.03 -7.65
CA SER A 102 21.23 2.54 -6.36
C SER A 102 20.66 3.94 -6.06
N GLN A 103 20.72 4.85 -7.04
CA GLN A 103 20.20 6.21 -6.91
C GLN A 103 18.67 6.22 -6.76
N VAL A 104 17.96 5.35 -7.48
CA VAL A 104 16.51 5.17 -7.29
C VAL A 104 16.19 4.67 -5.88
N ASN A 105 17.00 3.75 -5.36
CA ASN A 105 16.80 3.24 -4.01
C ASN A 105 16.98 4.32 -2.95
N GLU A 106 18.02 5.16 -3.04
CA GLU A 106 18.26 6.31 -2.15
C GLU A 106 17.14 7.35 -2.22
N PHE A 107 16.72 7.71 -3.43
CA PHE A 107 15.59 8.61 -3.65
C PHE A 107 14.30 8.05 -3.03
N SER A 108 14.01 6.78 -3.27
CA SER A 108 12.83 6.11 -2.71
C SER A 108 12.89 5.96 -1.19
N ALA A 109 14.07 5.79 -0.61
CA ALA A 109 14.26 5.74 0.84
C ALA A 109 13.94 7.10 1.46
N SER A 110 14.37 8.18 0.81
CA SER A 110 14.09 9.55 1.23
C SER A 110 12.59 9.86 1.21
N ILE A 111 11.86 9.48 0.15
CA ILE A 111 10.39 9.63 0.09
C ILE A 111 9.66 8.83 1.18
N ARG A 112 10.17 7.63 1.48
CA ARG A 112 9.59 6.74 2.50
C ARG A 112 9.92 7.17 3.93
N SER A 113 10.97 7.95 4.13
CA SER A 113 11.35 8.46 5.45
C SER A 113 10.41 9.57 5.92
N HIS A 114 10.08 9.57 7.22
CA HIS A 114 9.13 10.53 7.81
C HIS A 114 9.81 11.83 8.28
N ASN A 115 11.14 11.81 8.44
CA ASN A 115 11.97 12.94 8.87
C ASN A 115 13.10 13.14 7.86
N PHE A 116 12.96 14.16 7.02
CA PHE A 116 14.05 14.67 6.22
C PHE A 116 14.35 16.09 6.73
N PHE A 117 15.45 16.24 7.47
CA PHE A 117 15.96 17.57 7.83
C PHE A 117 16.70 18.11 6.60
N LEU A 118 16.17 19.17 6.01
CA LEU A 118 16.96 20.14 5.25
C LEU A 118 17.47 21.19 6.23
#